data_AF-A0A948R8P0-F1
#
_entry.id   AF-A0A948R8P0-F1
#
_cell.length_a   1.000
_cell.length_b   1.000
_cell.length_c   1.000
_cell.angle_alpha   90.00
_cell.angle_beta   90.00
_cell.angle_gamma   90.00
#
_symmetry.space_group_name_H-M   'P 1'
#
loop_
_entity.id
_entity.type
_entity.pdbx_description
1 polymer ?
#
loop_
_entity_poly.entity_id
_entity_poly.type
_entity_poly.pdbx_seq_one_letter_code
_entity_poly.pdbx_strand_id
1 'polypeptide(L)' 'FSMDERARVLDLPSIMCVVDLEGGGRIFTQMTDRDPHEVKVDMPVEPTFRNLHDGMGFHNYFWKVRPVRC' A
#
# COMPACT_ATOMS: atom_id res chain seq x y z
N PHE A 1 -3.89 -3.92 9.73
CA PHE A 1 -3.42 -4.37 8.39
C PHE A 1 -3.55 -5.89 8.31
N SER A 2 -3.48 -6.47 7.12
CA SER A 2 -3.27 -7.92 6.92
C SER A 2 -2.00 -8.15 6.12
N MET A 3 -1.36 -9.29 6.33
CA MET A 3 -0.11 -9.69 5.66
C MET A 3 -0.29 -11.08 5.03
N ASP A 4 0.02 -11.19 3.74
CA ASP A 4 -0.08 -12.44 2.97
C ASP A 4 1.27 -12.78 2.32
N GLU A 5 1.92 -13.82 2.85
CA GLU A 5 3.20 -14.37 2.42
C GLU A 5 3.13 -15.13 1.10
N ARG A 6 1.93 -15.44 0.60
CA ARG A 6 1.72 -16.28 -0.59
C ARG A 6 0.80 -15.61 -1.61
N ALA A 7 0.58 -14.31 -1.48
CA ALA A 7 -0.20 -13.54 -2.44
C ALA A 7 0.44 -13.63 -3.83
N ARG A 8 -0.41 -13.63 -4.88
CA ARG A 8 0.05 -13.57 -6.27
C ARG A 8 0.43 -12.13 -6.65
N VAL A 9 1.50 -11.63 -6.03
CA VAL A 9 2.08 -10.30 -6.27
C VAL A 9 3.59 -10.42 -6.47
N LEU A 10 4.21 -9.39 -7.04
CA LEU A 10 5.66 -9.39 -7.29
C LEU A 10 6.48 -9.18 -6.01
N ASP A 11 5.93 -8.46 -5.05
CA ASP A 11 6.64 -7.99 -3.86
C ASP A 11 5.96 -8.50 -2.59
N LEU A 12 6.52 -9.58 -2.06
CA LEU A 12 6.03 -10.30 -0.88
C LEU A 12 6.74 -9.84 0.40
N PRO A 13 6.06 -9.92 1.56
CA PRO A 13 4.64 -10.23 1.71
C PRO A 13 3.74 -9.08 1.24
N SER A 14 2.56 -9.43 0.72
CA SER A 14 1.54 -8.41 0.41
C SER A 14 0.96 -7.88 1.71
N ILE A 15 1.01 -6.56 1.90
CA ILE A 15 0.46 -5.90 3.09
C ILE A 15 -0.70 -5.00 2.67
N MET A 16 -1.90 -5.35 3.11
CA MET A 16 -3.11 -4.56 2.88
C MET A 16 -3.44 -3.74 4.11
N CYS A 17 -3.68 -2.45 3.92
CA CYS A 17 -3.87 -1.47 4.98
C CYS A 17 -5.20 -0.74 4.83
N VAL A 18 -5.81 -0.44 5.97
CA VAL A 18 -6.87 0.55 6.10
C VAL A 18 -6.20 1.80 6.65
N VAL A 19 -6.29 2.92 5.93
CA VAL A 19 -5.60 4.17 6.26
C VAL A 19 -6.62 5.28 6.43
N ASP A 20 -6.55 5.94 7.57
CA ASP A 20 -7.29 7.17 7.84
C ASP A 20 -6.53 8.35 7.26
N LEU A 21 -7.20 9.15 6.43
CA LEU A 21 -6.58 10.30 5.76
C LEU A 21 -6.78 11.57 6.57
N GLU A 22 -5.79 12.47 6.51
CA GLU A 22 -5.93 13.81 7.05
C GLU A 22 -7.04 14.56 6.30
N GLY A 23 -7.93 15.25 7.03
CA GLY A 23 -9.15 15.82 6.48
C GLY A 23 -10.35 14.85 6.44
N GLY A 24 -10.15 13.61 6.89
CA GLY A 24 -11.19 12.59 7.00
C GLY A 24 -11.24 11.64 5.80
N GLY A 25 -12.09 10.63 5.91
CA GLY A 25 -12.15 9.53 4.95
C GLY A 25 -11.15 8.41 5.27
N ARG A 26 -11.40 7.25 4.66
CA ARG A 26 -10.68 6.01 4.93
C ARG A 26 -10.48 5.25 3.63
N ILE A 27 -9.24 4.86 3.34
CA ILE A 27 -8.89 4.10 2.14
C ILE A 27 -8.39 2.71 2.51
N PHE A 28 -8.78 1.73 1.71
CA PHE A 28 -8.22 0.39 1.76
C PHE A 28 -7.26 0.22 0.58
N THR A 29 -5.98 0.07 0.84
CA THR A 29 -4.95 -0.01 -0.21
C THR A 29 -3.71 -0.78 0.25
N GLN A 30 -2.81 -1.08 -0.68
CA GLN A 30 -1.59 -1.83 -0.43
C GLN A 30 -0.47 -0.91 0.10
N MET A 31 0.29 -1.38 1.08
CA MET A 31 1.53 -0.74 1.54
C MET A 31 2.71 -1.17 0.66
N THR A 32 3.59 -0.22 0.37
CA THR A 32 4.79 -0.36 -0.48
C THR A 32 6.00 0.25 0.21
N ASP A 33 7.22 0.01 -0.30
CA ASP A 33 8.50 0.54 0.23
C ASP A 33 8.64 0.37 1.76
N ARG A 34 8.44 -0.85 2.26
CA ARG A 34 8.38 -1.16 3.70
C ARG A 34 9.29 -2.32 4.04
N ASP A 35 9.81 -2.32 5.26
CA ASP A 35 10.25 -3.54 5.93
C ASP A 35 9.01 -4.19 6.57
N PRO A 36 8.63 -5.43 6.19
CA PRO A 36 7.49 -6.13 6.77
C PRO A 36 7.56 -6.29 8.30
N HIS A 37 8.75 -6.34 8.89
CA HIS A 37 8.95 -6.51 10.32
C HIS A 37 8.74 -5.21 11.12
N GLU A 38 8.76 -4.06 10.46
CA GLU A 38 8.58 -2.76 11.10
C GLU A 38 7.13 -2.23 11.00
N VAL A 39 6.27 -2.91 10.23
CA VAL A 39 4.88 -2.50 10.03
C VAL A 39 4.07 -2.65 11.31
N LYS A 40 3.49 -1.54 11.77
CA LYS A 40 2.63 -1.46 12.95
C LYS A 40 1.39 -0.63 12.68
N VAL A 41 0.33 -0.88 13.45
CA VAL A 41 -0.87 -0.03 13.46
C VAL A 41 -0.47 1.38 13.92
N ASP A 42 -1.16 2.39 13.40
CA ASP A 42 -0.90 3.82 13.64
C ASP A 42 0.47 4.35 13.19
N MET A 43 1.22 3.57 12.39
CA MET A 43 2.43 4.08 11.72
C MET A 43 2.07 5.20 10.72
N PRO A 44 2.82 6.33 10.71
CA PRO A 44 2.65 7.37 9.70
C PRO A 44 2.94 6.84 8.30
N VAL A 45 2.03 7.12 7.37
CA VAL A 45 2.16 6.73 5.96
C VAL A 45 1.80 7.90 5.06
N GLU A 46 2.31 7.87 3.84
CA GLU A 46 1.98 8.85 2.80
C GLU A 46 1.49 8.16 1.52
N PRO A 47 0.51 8.74 0.81
CA PRO A 47 0.07 8.24 -0.49
C PRO A 47 1.19 8.28 -1.53
N THR A 48 1.25 7.25 -2.37
CA THR A 48 2.11 7.23 -3.56
C THR A 48 1.31 6.79 -4.77
N PHE A 49 1.50 7.47 -5.90
CA PHE A 49 0.84 7.12 -7.15
C PHE A 49 1.65 6.06 -7.88
N ARG A 50 1.06 4.87 -8.11
CA ARG A 50 1.78 3.73 -8.68
C ARG A 50 0.95 3.01 -9.73
N ASN A 51 1.64 2.37 -10.68
CA ASN A 51 1.00 1.46 -11.61
C ASN A 51 0.41 0.29 -10.81
N LEU A 52 -0.90 0.12 -10.87
CA LEU A 52 -1.62 -1.00 -10.26
C LEU A 52 -1.57 -2.21 -11.17
N HIS A 53 -1.91 -2.02 -12.45
CA HIS A 53 -1.74 -3.03 -13.49
C HIS A 53 -1.85 -2.40 -14.89
N ASP A 54 -1.28 -3.08 -15.88
CA ASP A 54 -1.55 -2.80 -17.29
C ASP A 54 -2.73 -3.64 -17.78
N GLY A 55 -3.60 -3.09 -18.61
CA GLY A 55 -4.77 -3.80 -19.11
C GLY A 55 -5.47 -3.06 -20.25
N MET A 56 -5.92 -3.79 -21.26
CA MET A 56 -6.59 -3.23 -22.46
C MET A 56 -5.81 -2.10 -23.15
N GLY A 57 -4.47 -2.13 -23.09
CA GLY A 57 -3.61 -1.09 -23.65
C GLY A 57 -3.47 0.17 -22.79
N PHE A 58 -4.01 0.17 -21.57
CA PHE A 58 -3.90 1.28 -20.61
C PHE A 58 -3.04 0.91 -19.41
N HIS A 59 -2.27 1.88 -18.93
CA HIS A 59 -1.59 1.83 -17.64
C HIS A 59 -2.56 2.31 -16.56
N ASN A 60 -3.02 1.41 -15.69
CA ASN A 60 -3.97 1.75 -14.64
C ASN A 60 -3.19 2.12 -13.39
N TYR A 61 -3.12 3.42 -13.10
CA TYR A 61 -2.47 3.92 -11.89
C TYR A 61 -3.48 4.09 -10.76
N PHE A 62 -3.03 3.84 -9.54
CA PHE A 62 -3.83 4.03 -8.34
C PHE A 62 -2.98 4.49 -7.16
N TRP A 63 -3.65 5.04 -6.14
CA TRP A 63 -3.03 5.45 -4.89
C TRP A 63 -2.73 4.22 -4.01
N LYS A 64 -1.46 4.02 -3.71
CA LYS A 64 -0.97 3.11 -2.66
C LYS A 64 -0.41 3.94 -1.50
N VAL A 65 0.08 3.31 -0.45
CA VAL A 65 0.77 4.01 0.64
C VAL A 65 2.17 3.47 0.86
N ARG A 66 3.04 4.28 1.45
CA ARG A 66 4.33 3.84 2.00
C ARG A 66 4.55 4.44 3.38
N PRO A 67 5.37 3.82 4.24
CA PRO A 67 5.86 4.48 5.45
C PRO A 67 6.53 5.81 5.10
N VAL A 68 6.28 6.84 5.90
CA VAL A 68 7.04 8.09 5.79
C VAL A 68 8.50 7.79 6.08
N ARG A 69 9.40 8.13 5.16
CA ARG A 69 10.85 7.92 5.35
C ARG A 69 11.36 8.98 6.33
N CYS A 70 11.96 8.53 7.43
CA CYS A 70 12.71 9.39 8.36
C CYS A 70 13.98 9.92 7.70
#